data_AF-A0A964AIP2-F1
#
_entry.id   AF-A0A964AIP2-F1
#
_cell.length_a   1.000
_cell.length_b   1.000
_cell.length_c   1.000
_cell.angle_alpha   90.00
_cell.angle_beta   90.00
_cell.angle_gamma   90.00
#
_symmetry.space_group_name_H-M   'P 1'
#
loop_
_entity.id
_entity.type
_entity.pdbx_description
1 polymer ?
#
loop_
_entity_poly.entity_id
_entity_poly.type
_entity_poly.pdbx_seq_one_letter_code
_entity_poly.pdbx_strand_id
1 'polypeptide(L)'
;MPTRTLYAISDIHLGGAPGFQLCPPAVRRRLARFLHHLCDRAEAGETLELIVNGDFIDFLAEEPVNEDGGAFPGSAHPGGFEAFTSDPAHARAKLRRAILRTDEDALEGHQVFPAFRRFTQAGNRLTVLLGNHDLELCLPGVREALVDALTGDAPARLRFIDDGQAYRVGRCVFDHGNRADGWNQVLHDLLRRTRSALSRGETYAFEPPPGSALVVEVMNPLKQQYRFIDLLKPEEEAVIPVLVALDPYRMDKATSALGRVREYASLARRLVELRVIAERRSDSLDPLAVSGWMDTPAVGLDALQASGTLEEPEEQPSIDALLIEIAALSHPEGAEQPDILGDGLSGMRVSGALQQSARVGLARASQRHRGLRRALLALRETYGRTFDVGIEEPHYLEAAASLAGEDGRLVVFGHTHLAKQIPLAGGGLYLNTGTWCPVIRLPERLYQPSTSPGDEAQVLNALFNFIHDLEENRLEPWTQQHSTFSRVVVDPESGEWQDAQLLAWRDDDTWAPFEGYPEPL
;
A
#
# COMPACT_ATOMS: atom_id res chain seq x y z
N MET A 1 6.93 14.96 -35.13
CA MET A 1 5.60 14.99 -34.47
C MET A 1 5.69 15.85 -33.20
N PRO A 2 4.62 16.49 -32.67
CA PRO A 2 4.73 17.17 -31.37
C PRO A 2 5.14 16.17 -30.28
N THR A 3 5.92 16.63 -29.30
CA THR A 3 6.33 15.82 -28.15
C THR A 3 5.10 15.30 -27.41
N ARG A 4 5.24 14.11 -26.81
CA ARG A 4 4.15 13.45 -26.09
C ARG A 4 4.41 13.53 -24.60
N THR A 5 3.46 14.05 -23.84
CA THR A 5 3.57 14.08 -22.37
C THR A 5 2.80 12.91 -21.75
N LEU A 6 3.47 12.12 -20.92
CA LEU A 6 2.87 11.04 -20.14
C LEU A 6 2.70 11.53 -18.70
N TYR A 7 1.51 11.37 -18.16
CA TYR A 7 1.21 11.58 -16.75
C TYR A 7 0.93 10.22 -16.13
N ALA A 8 1.61 9.85 -15.04
CA ALA A 8 1.31 8.59 -14.33
C ALA A 8 0.92 8.84 -12.88
N ILE A 9 -0.17 8.21 -12.46
CA ILE A 9 -0.71 8.17 -11.10
C ILE A 9 -0.89 6.71 -10.69
N SER A 10 -0.82 6.40 -9.40
CA SER A 10 -1.01 5.05 -8.86
C SER A 10 -1.65 5.13 -7.47
N ASP A 11 -2.06 3.97 -6.94
CA ASP A 11 -2.42 3.79 -5.53
C ASP A 11 -3.52 4.78 -5.09
N ILE A 12 -4.57 4.81 -5.90
CA ILE A 12 -5.73 5.69 -5.70
C ILE A 12 -6.75 5.00 -4.80
N HIS A 13 -6.84 3.66 -4.85
CA HIS A 13 -7.66 2.85 -3.93
C HIS A 13 -9.10 3.35 -3.79
N LEU A 14 -9.79 3.52 -4.92
CA LEU A 14 -11.21 3.91 -4.93
C LEU A 14 -12.07 2.74 -4.45
N GLY A 15 -12.84 2.96 -3.39
CA GLY A 15 -13.68 1.93 -2.78
C GLY A 15 -13.80 2.14 -1.28
N GLY A 16 -14.54 1.25 -0.63
CA GLY A 16 -14.76 1.27 0.81
C GLY A 16 -16.02 2.02 1.23
N ALA A 17 -16.68 1.48 2.25
CA ALA A 17 -17.79 2.16 2.92
C ALA A 17 -17.31 3.44 3.63
N PRO A 18 -18.16 4.47 3.82
CA PRO A 18 -17.80 5.68 4.54
C PRO A 18 -17.10 5.40 5.88
N GLY A 19 -15.92 6.00 6.08
CA GLY A 19 -15.07 5.77 7.26
C GLY A 19 -14.13 4.56 7.17
N PHE A 20 -14.25 3.71 6.14
CA PHE A 20 -13.31 2.63 5.82
C PHE A 20 -12.44 2.95 4.58
N GLN A 21 -12.75 4.04 3.90
CA GLN A 21 -12.13 4.45 2.64
C GLN A 21 -10.67 4.85 2.84
N LEU A 22 -9.76 4.27 2.07
CA LEU A 22 -8.37 4.74 2.01
C LEU A 22 -8.29 6.08 1.25
N CYS A 23 -9.09 6.22 0.18
CA CYS A 23 -9.22 7.44 -0.59
C CYS A 23 -10.43 8.27 -0.12
N PRO A 24 -10.23 9.29 0.73
CA PRO A 24 -11.34 10.07 1.30
C PRO A 24 -11.98 11.00 0.26
N PRO A 25 -13.21 11.50 0.50
CA PRO A 25 -13.92 12.38 -0.43
C PRO A 25 -13.11 13.60 -0.88
N ALA A 26 -12.28 14.18 -0.01
CA ALA A 26 -11.44 15.32 -0.37
C ALA A 26 -10.42 14.97 -1.47
N VAL A 27 -9.82 13.78 -1.42
CA VAL A 27 -8.87 13.28 -2.43
C VAL A 27 -9.57 12.99 -3.74
N ARG A 28 -10.76 12.39 -3.71
CA ARG A 28 -11.55 12.12 -4.93
C ARG A 28 -11.88 13.39 -5.69
N ARG A 29 -12.33 14.43 -4.97
CA ARG A 29 -12.58 15.76 -5.57
C ARG A 29 -11.30 16.35 -6.15
N ARG A 30 -10.18 16.20 -5.45
CA ARG A 30 -8.86 16.66 -5.93
C ARG A 30 -8.43 15.91 -7.20
N LEU A 31 -8.67 14.61 -7.30
CA LEU A 31 -8.42 13.80 -8.50
C LEU A 31 -9.28 14.26 -9.67
N ALA A 32 -10.58 14.52 -9.46
CA ALA A 32 -11.45 15.06 -10.51
C ALA A 32 -10.93 16.40 -11.06
N ARG A 33 -10.48 17.32 -10.19
CA ARG A 33 -9.88 18.59 -10.62
C ARG A 33 -8.57 18.41 -11.39
N PHE A 34 -7.72 17.47 -10.98
CA PHE A 34 -6.52 17.11 -11.75
C PHE A 34 -6.87 16.62 -13.16
N LEU A 35 -7.87 15.75 -13.29
CA LEU A 35 -8.34 15.26 -14.60
C LEU A 35 -8.90 16.39 -15.49
N HIS A 36 -9.66 17.32 -14.90
CA HIS A 36 -10.12 18.52 -15.60
C HIS A 36 -8.95 19.39 -16.06
N HIS A 37 -7.95 19.60 -15.21
CA HIS A 37 -6.74 20.33 -15.58
C HIS A 37 -6.01 19.66 -16.76
N LEU A 38 -5.87 18.34 -16.77
CA LEU A 38 -5.28 17.63 -17.91
C LEU A 38 -6.10 17.81 -19.20
N CYS A 39 -7.44 17.87 -19.11
CA CYS A 39 -8.28 18.18 -20.28
C CYS A 39 -7.97 19.58 -20.81
N ASP A 40 -7.88 20.59 -19.95
CA ASP A 40 -7.59 21.98 -20.35
C ASP A 40 -6.24 22.09 -21.06
N ARG A 41 -5.24 21.32 -20.61
CA ARG A 41 -3.93 21.26 -21.26
C ARG A 41 -3.98 20.61 -22.65
N ALA A 42 -4.75 19.54 -22.79
CA ALA A 42 -4.97 18.92 -24.10
C ALA A 42 -5.70 19.87 -25.06
N GLU A 43 -6.71 20.59 -24.58
CA GLU A 43 -7.44 21.61 -25.34
C GLU A 43 -6.52 22.77 -25.76
N ALA A 44 -5.52 23.11 -24.94
CA ALA A 44 -4.47 24.08 -25.28
C ALA A 44 -3.43 23.54 -26.29
N GLY A 45 -3.57 22.30 -26.77
CA GLY A 45 -2.76 21.70 -27.83
C GLY A 45 -1.70 20.70 -27.37
N GLU A 46 -1.66 20.35 -26.08
CA GLU A 46 -0.73 19.33 -25.59
C GLU A 46 -1.16 17.92 -25.99
N THR A 47 -0.25 17.14 -26.58
CA THR A 47 -0.50 15.71 -26.86
C THR A 47 -0.13 14.88 -25.64
N LEU A 48 -1.13 14.39 -24.90
CA LEU A 48 -0.90 13.69 -23.64
C LEU A 48 -1.54 12.30 -23.53
N GLU A 49 -1.01 11.51 -22.60
CA GLU A 49 -1.58 10.25 -22.13
C GLU A 49 -1.57 10.23 -20.59
N LEU A 50 -2.68 9.77 -20.00
CA LEU A 50 -2.75 9.46 -18.58
C LEU A 50 -2.57 7.95 -18.37
N ILE A 51 -1.73 7.58 -17.41
CA ILE A 51 -1.44 6.21 -17.02
C ILE A 51 -1.88 6.05 -15.57
N VAL A 52 -2.83 5.14 -15.32
CA VAL A 52 -3.19 4.68 -13.98
C VAL A 52 -2.40 3.38 -13.75
N ASN A 53 -1.34 3.49 -12.95
CA ASN A 53 -0.28 2.50 -12.81
C ASN A 53 -0.54 1.56 -11.62
N GLY A 54 -1.66 0.84 -11.66
CA GLY A 54 -2.08 -0.11 -10.64
C GLY A 54 -2.81 0.52 -9.45
N ASP A 55 -3.47 -0.36 -8.70
CA ASP A 55 -4.23 -0.06 -7.48
C ASP A 55 -5.21 1.11 -7.65
N PHE A 56 -6.04 0.98 -8.68
CA PHE A 56 -7.05 1.97 -9.01
C PHE A 56 -8.31 1.81 -8.15
N ILE A 57 -8.82 0.58 -8.07
CA ILE A 57 -10.04 0.22 -7.33
C ILE A 57 -9.65 -0.70 -6.18
N ASP A 58 -10.13 -0.43 -4.97
CA ASP A 58 -9.82 -1.28 -3.82
C ASP A 58 -10.94 -2.30 -3.58
N PHE A 59 -10.82 -3.49 -4.19
CA PHE A 59 -11.80 -4.57 -3.99
C PHE A 59 -11.69 -5.18 -2.60
N LEU A 60 -10.52 -5.10 -1.96
CA LEU A 60 -10.30 -5.61 -0.61
C LEU A 60 -11.04 -4.76 0.44
N ALA A 61 -11.38 -3.51 0.11
CA ALA A 61 -12.23 -2.65 0.92
C ALA A 61 -13.74 -2.78 0.65
N GLU A 62 -14.16 -3.67 -0.25
CA GLU A 62 -15.56 -3.85 -0.63
C GLU A 62 -16.16 -5.14 -0.07
N GLU A 63 -17.08 -5.00 0.89
CA GLU A 63 -17.80 -6.12 1.51
C GLU A 63 -18.66 -6.90 0.50
N PRO A 64 -18.85 -8.22 0.71
CA PRO A 64 -19.58 -9.06 -0.21
C PRO A 64 -21.11 -9.01 -0.01
N VAL A 65 -21.66 -7.80 0.01
CA VAL A 65 -23.11 -7.57 0.16
C VAL A 65 -23.78 -7.40 -1.20
N ASN A 66 -24.97 -7.99 -1.33
CA ASN A 66 -25.84 -7.82 -2.49
C ASN A 66 -26.51 -6.43 -2.49
N GLU A 67 -27.26 -6.11 -3.55
CA GLU A 67 -27.91 -4.81 -3.71
C GLU A 67 -28.91 -4.49 -2.58
N ASP A 68 -29.48 -5.53 -1.94
CA ASP A 68 -30.41 -5.41 -0.81
C ASP A 68 -29.71 -5.37 0.56
N GLY A 69 -28.38 -5.36 0.61
CA GLY A 69 -27.58 -5.36 1.84
C GLY A 69 -27.48 -6.70 2.56
N GLY A 70 -28.01 -7.78 1.98
CA GLY A 70 -27.82 -9.16 2.44
C GLY A 70 -26.52 -9.78 1.93
N ALA A 71 -26.11 -10.91 2.51
CA ALA A 71 -24.94 -11.65 2.04
C ALA A 71 -25.17 -12.16 0.60
N PHE A 72 -24.14 -12.06 -0.26
CA PHE A 72 -24.20 -12.67 -1.58
C PHE A 72 -24.34 -14.20 -1.46
N PRO A 73 -25.31 -14.84 -2.17
CA PRO A 73 -25.43 -16.30 -2.18
C PRO A 73 -24.16 -16.94 -2.72
N GLY A 74 -23.56 -17.86 -1.96
CA GLY A 74 -22.34 -18.56 -2.37
C GLY A 74 -21.03 -17.81 -2.10
N SER A 75 -21.06 -16.67 -1.40
CA SER A 75 -19.84 -16.06 -0.85
C SER A 75 -19.12 -17.06 0.06
N ALA A 76 -17.80 -17.19 -0.11
CA ALA A 76 -16.96 -18.01 0.76
C ALA A 76 -16.90 -17.45 2.20
N HIS A 77 -17.23 -16.15 2.36
CA HIS A 77 -17.26 -15.44 3.63
C HIS A 77 -18.56 -14.63 3.76
N PRO A 78 -19.69 -15.25 4.18
CA PRO A 78 -20.93 -14.53 4.41
C PRO A 78 -20.74 -13.42 5.46
N GLY A 79 -20.61 -12.18 5.02
CA GLY A 79 -20.41 -11.00 5.87
C GLY A 79 -18.95 -10.62 6.17
N GLY A 80 -17.95 -11.15 5.44
CA GLY A 80 -16.53 -10.77 5.57
C GLY A 80 -15.90 -10.39 4.23
N PHE A 81 -14.86 -9.57 4.23
CA PHE A 81 -14.13 -9.21 3.00
C PHE A 81 -13.55 -10.46 2.31
N GLU A 82 -13.18 -10.37 1.03
CA GLU A 82 -12.62 -11.48 0.26
C GLU A 82 -11.29 -11.07 -0.36
N ALA A 83 -10.26 -11.93 -0.25
CA ALA A 83 -8.95 -11.66 -0.82
C ALA A 83 -8.93 -11.76 -2.36
N PHE A 84 -9.92 -12.45 -2.94
CA PHE A 84 -10.27 -12.39 -4.35
C PHE A 84 -11.71 -12.83 -4.57
N THR A 85 -12.50 -12.01 -5.26
CA THR A 85 -13.91 -12.26 -5.55
C THR A 85 -14.05 -13.07 -6.83
N SER A 86 -14.08 -14.40 -6.71
CA SER A 86 -14.08 -15.30 -7.88
C SER A 86 -15.39 -15.33 -8.67
N ASP A 87 -16.54 -15.02 -8.04
CA ASP A 87 -17.82 -14.91 -8.74
C ASP A 87 -17.89 -13.61 -9.57
N PRO A 88 -18.01 -13.68 -10.91
CA PRO A 88 -17.96 -12.49 -11.75
C PRO A 88 -19.13 -11.51 -11.55
N ALA A 89 -20.31 -11.99 -11.18
CA ALA A 89 -21.47 -11.13 -10.95
C ALA A 89 -21.29 -10.32 -9.66
N HIS A 90 -20.76 -10.98 -8.63
CA HIS A 90 -20.43 -10.39 -7.35
C HIS A 90 -19.28 -9.39 -7.47
N ALA A 91 -18.17 -9.75 -8.12
CA ALA A 91 -17.08 -8.83 -8.38
C ALA A 91 -17.55 -7.56 -9.13
N ARG A 92 -18.45 -7.73 -10.11
CA ARG A 92 -19.05 -6.61 -10.85
C ARG A 92 -19.93 -5.74 -9.95
N ALA A 93 -20.64 -6.32 -9.00
CA ALA A 93 -21.43 -5.58 -8.01
C ALA A 93 -20.53 -4.76 -7.07
N LYS A 94 -19.41 -5.34 -6.58
CA LYS A 94 -18.41 -4.60 -5.79
C LYS A 94 -17.88 -3.38 -6.56
N LEU A 95 -17.47 -3.57 -7.81
CA LEU A 95 -17.01 -2.47 -8.66
C LEU A 95 -18.05 -1.35 -8.80
N ARG A 96 -19.30 -1.70 -9.13
CA ARG A 96 -20.38 -0.72 -9.29
C ARG A 96 -20.61 0.09 -8.01
N ARG A 97 -20.55 -0.58 -6.86
CA ARG A 97 -20.70 0.08 -5.56
C ARG A 97 -19.51 0.99 -5.25
N ALA A 98 -18.28 0.56 -5.54
CA ALA A 98 -17.10 1.42 -5.40
C ALA A 98 -17.22 2.68 -6.29
N ILE A 99 -17.67 2.53 -7.54
CA ILE A 99 -17.95 3.66 -8.47
C ILE A 99 -19.00 4.60 -7.88
N LEU A 100 -20.15 4.07 -7.46
CA LEU A 100 -21.24 4.86 -6.87
C LEU A 100 -20.76 5.62 -5.63
N ARG A 101 -20.13 4.93 -4.67
CA ARG A 101 -19.59 5.53 -3.44
C ARG A 101 -18.53 6.57 -3.69
N THR A 102 -17.78 6.46 -4.78
CA THR A 102 -16.75 7.44 -5.14
C THR A 102 -17.38 8.81 -5.41
N ASP A 103 -18.52 8.83 -6.11
CA ASP A 103 -19.12 10.04 -6.68
C ASP A 103 -20.45 10.47 -6.01
N GLU A 104 -21.04 9.66 -5.13
CA GLU A 104 -22.36 9.91 -4.52
C GLU A 104 -22.44 11.22 -3.73
N ASP A 105 -21.36 11.61 -3.06
CA ASP A 105 -21.29 12.82 -2.23
C ASP A 105 -20.69 14.04 -2.96
N ALA A 106 -20.35 13.90 -4.25
CA ALA A 106 -19.68 14.93 -5.02
C ALA A 106 -20.66 15.69 -5.94
N LEU A 107 -20.43 17.01 -6.06
CA LEU A 107 -21.09 17.83 -7.08
C LEU A 107 -20.61 17.41 -8.47
N GLU A 108 -21.43 17.62 -9.51
CA GLU A 108 -21.19 17.15 -10.89
C GLU A 108 -19.78 17.47 -11.45
N GLY A 109 -19.19 18.63 -11.09
CA GLY A 109 -17.83 19.03 -11.50
C GLY A 109 -16.67 18.49 -10.63
N HIS A 110 -16.96 17.64 -9.65
CA HIS A 110 -15.99 17.05 -8.75
C HIS A 110 -16.08 15.51 -8.68
N GLN A 111 -16.83 14.92 -9.61
CA GLN A 111 -17.01 13.47 -9.72
C GLN A 111 -15.88 12.88 -10.58
N VAL A 112 -15.26 11.80 -10.08
CA VAL A 112 -14.07 11.17 -10.65
C VAL A 112 -14.38 10.45 -11.95
N PHE A 113 -15.42 9.60 -11.99
CA PHE A 113 -15.73 8.81 -13.18
C PHE A 113 -16.23 9.69 -14.34
N PRO A 114 -17.10 10.69 -14.14
CA PRO A 114 -17.41 11.71 -15.14
C PRO A 114 -16.17 12.47 -15.65
N ALA A 115 -15.21 12.79 -14.78
CA ALA A 115 -13.98 13.46 -15.21
C ALA A 115 -13.11 12.57 -16.10
N PHE A 116 -12.97 11.27 -15.79
CA PHE A 116 -12.30 10.30 -16.68
C PHE A 116 -13.03 10.14 -18.03
N ARG A 117 -14.37 10.09 -18.00
CA ARG A 117 -15.20 10.03 -19.21
C ARG A 117 -15.00 11.25 -20.09
N ARG A 118 -15.03 12.45 -19.51
CA ARG A 118 -14.71 13.70 -20.23
C ARG A 118 -13.30 13.64 -20.83
N PHE A 119 -12.31 13.19 -20.06
CA PHE A 119 -10.92 13.08 -20.52
C PHE A 119 -10.80 12.20 -21.77
N THR A 120 -11.41 11.02 -21.78
CA THR A 120 -11.35 10.09 -22.92
C THR A 120 -12.21 10.56 -24.10
N GLN A 121 -13.39 11.11 -23.86
CA GLN A 121 -14.26 11.67 -24.92
C GLN A 121 -13.66 12.90 -25.60
N ALA A 122 -12.82 13.66 -24.90
CA ALA A 122 -12.00 14.73 -25.50
C ALA A 122 -10.90 14.20 -26.45
N GLY A 123 -10.76 12.87 -26.58
CA GLY A 123 -9.82 12.23 -27.49
C GLY A 123 -8.47 11.88 -26.86
N ASN A 124 -8.28 12.16 -25.57
CA ASN A 124 -7.06 11.84 -24.84
C ASN A 124 -6.93 10.34 -24.59
N ARG A 125 -5.69 9.84 -24.50
CA ARG A 125 -5.43 8.42 -24.26
C ARG A 125 -5.32 8.14 -22.77
N LEU A 126 -5.97 7.08 -22.33
CA LEU A 126 -5.91 6.53 -20.98
C LEU A 126 -5.31 5.12 -21.05
N THR A 127 -4.33 4.83 -20.20
CA THR A 127 -3.82 3.47 -20.00
C THR A 127 -4.03 3.08 -18.54
N VAL A 128 -4.55 1.89 -18.29
CA VAL A 128 -4.77 1.35 -16.94
C VAL A 128 -4.02 0.03 -16.83
N LEU A 129 -3.16 -0.09 -15.81
CA LEU A 129 -2.48 -1.31 -15.42
C LEU A 129 -3.16 -1.88 -14.17
N LEU A 130 -3.18 -3.21 -14.08
CA LEU A 130 -3.61 -3.94 -12.88
C LEU A 130 -2.56 -3.83 -11.77
N GLY A 131 -2.99 -3.57 -10.54
CA GLY A 131 -2.22 -3.75 -9.31
C GLY A 131 -2.64 -5.00 -8.54
N ASN A 132 -2.28 -5.09 -7.26
CA ASN A 132 -2.65 -6.23 -6.40
C ASN A 132 -3.98 -6.03 -5.66
N HIS A 133 -4.54 -4.81 -5.60
CA HIS A 133 -5.85 -4.54 -4.99
C HIS A 133 -7.04 -4.63 -5.96
N ASP A 134 -6.78 -4.64 -7.26
CA ASP A 134 -7.81 -4.59 -8.31
C ASP A 134 -7.86 -5.83 -9.21
N LEU A 135 -7.44 -6.99 -8.69
CA LEU A 135 -7.36 -8.26 -9.42
C LEU A 135 -8.65 -8.68 -10.12
N GLU A 136 -9.80 -8.36 -9.54
CA GLU A 136 -11.13 -8.60 -10.10
C GLU A 136 -11.34 -7.93 -11.46
N LEU A 137 -10.61 -6.84 -11.76
CA LEU A 137 -10.64 -6.20 -13.08
C LEU A 137 -10.10 -7.09 -14.20
N CYS A 138 -9.45 -8.20 -13.88
CA CYS A 138 -9.10 -9.19 -14.91
C CYS A 138 -10.35 -9.93 -15.45
N LEU A 139 -11.43 -10.01 -14.66
CA LEU A 139 -12.66 -10.69 -15.07
C LEU A 139 -13.37 -9.88 -16.18
N PRO A 140 -13.71 -10.47 -17.34
CA PRO A 140 -14.20 -9.71 -18.50
C PRO A 140 -15.39 -8.78 -18.21
N GLY A 141 -16.42 -9.27 -17.52
CA GLY A 141 -17.62 -8.46 -17.21
C GLY A 141 -17.38 -7.35 -16.19
N VAL A 142 -16.36 -7.47 -15.34
CA VAL A 142 -15.92 -6.43 -14.40
C VAL A 142 -15.14 -5.37 -15.15
N ARG A 143 -14.18 -5.79 -15.98
CA ARG A 143 -13.42 -4.90 -16.87
C ARG A 143 -14.31 -4.09 -17.79
N GLU A 144 -15.28 -4.74 -18.45
CA GLU A 144 -16.24 -4.07 -19.33
C GLU A 144 -17.02 -2.97 -18.59
N ALA A 145 -17.43 -3.24 -17.34
CA ALA A 145 -18.12 -2.24 -16.52
C ALA A 145 -17.21 -1.05 -16.15
N LEU A 146 -15.93 -1.30 -15.85
CA LEU A 146 -14.98 -0.22 -15.60
C LEU A 146 -14.71 0.59 -16.87
N VAL A 147 -14.52 -0.07 -18.02
CA VAL A 147 -14.30 0.59 -19.31
C VAL A 147 -15.49 1.50 -19.64
N ASP A 148 -16.72 1.00 -19.52
CA ASP A 148 -17.92 1.81 -19.74
C ASP A 148 -17.99 3.03 -18.80
N ALA A 149 -17.66 2.85 -17.51
CA ALA A 149 -17.61 3.95 -16.56
C ALA A 149 -16.59 5.03 -16.96
N LEU A 150 -15.38 4.61 -17.36
CA LEU A 150 -14.26 5.50 -17.71
C LEU A 150 -14.36 6.13 -19.10
N THR A 151 -15.05 5.50 -20.05
CA THR A 151 -14.99 5.91 -21.46
C THR A 151 -16.33 6.25 -22.08
N GLY A 152 -17.44 5.71 -21.57
CA GLY A 152 -18.71 5.76 -22.28
C GLY A 152 -18.56 5.26 -23.72
N ASP A 153 -18.85 6.12 -24.69
CA ASP A 153 -18.78 5.85 -26.13
C ASP A 153 -17.36 5.94 -26.74
N ALA A 154 -16.33 6.20 -25.95
CA ALA A 154 -14.93 6.32 -26.40
C ALA A 154 -13.98 5.17 -25.97
N PRO A 155 -14.37 3.87 -25.96
CA PRO A 155 -13.54 2.80 -25.41
C PRO A 155 -12.20 2.61 -26.14
N ALA A 156 -12.11 3.00 -27.41
CA ALA A 156 -10.88 2.95 -28.20
C ALA A 156 -9.75 3.87 -27.65
N ARG A 157 -10.08 4.78 -26.73
CA ARG A 157 -9.12 5.68 -26.07
C ARG A 157 -8.47 5.07 -24.84
N LEU A 158 -9.01 3.96 -24.35
CA LEU A 158 -8.48 3.23 -23.21
C LEU A 158 -7.66 2.02 -23.66
N ARG A 159 -6.45 1.88 -23.11
CA ARG A 159 -5.67 0.65 -23.15
C ARG A 159 -5.68 0.02 -21.76
N PHE A 160 -6.14 -1.22 -21.66
CA PHE A 160 -6.13 -1.97 -20.41
C PHE A 160 -5.04 -3.03 -20.44
N ILE A 161 -4.29 -3.17 -19.35
CA ILE A 161 -3.20 -4.12 -19.19
C ILE A 161 -3.46 -4.98 -17.94
N ASP A 162 -3.77 -6.26 -18.11
CA ASP A 162 -4.27 -7.17 -17.07
C ASP A 162 -3.51 -8.50 -16.94
N ASP A 163 -2.38 -8.64 -17.64
CA ASP A 163 -1.64 -9.89 -17.80
C ASP A 163 -0.20 -9.82 -17.23
N GLY A 164 0.10 -8.79 -16.44
CA GLY A 164 1.40 -8.63 -15.79
C GLY A 164 2.51 -8.11 -16.70
N GLN A 165 2.18 -7.66 -17.91
CA GLN A 165 3.14 -6.91 -18.74
C GLN A 165 3.37 -5.52 -18.17
N ALA A 166 4.63 -5.07 -18.14
CA ALA A 166 4.95 -3.66 -17.96
C ALA A 166 4.52 -2.86 -19.21
N TYR A 167 3.99 -1.65 -19.00
CA TYR A 167 3.67 -0.74 -20.10
C TYR A 167 4.93 -0.01 -20.56
N ARG A 168 5.22 -0.04 -21.87
CA ARG A 168 6.40 0.59 -22.46
C ARG A 168 6.00 1.69 -23.44
N VAL A 169 6.62 2.86 -23.28
CA VAL A 169 6.55 3.98 -24.24
C VAL A 169 7.97 4.44 -24.52
N GLY A 170 8.51 4.06 -25.69
CA GLY A 170 9.91 4.28 -26.01
C GLY A 170 10.82 3.66 -24.94
N ARG A 171 11.65 4.49 -24.30
CA ARG A 171 12.56 4.10 -23.20
C ARG A 171 12.00 4.37 -21.80
N CYS A 172 10.68 4.49 -21.68
CA CYS A 172 9.98 4.53 -20.40
C CYS A 172 9.33 3.17 -20.13
N VAL A 173 9.44 2.69 -18.90
CA VAL A 173 8.79 1.48 -18.39
C VAL A 173 7.91 1.86 -17.22
N PHE A 174 6.62 1.54 -17.30
CA PHE A 174 5.65 1.69 -16.23
C PHE A 174 5.25 0.29 -15.77
N ASP A 175 5.39 0.02 -14.49
CA ASP A 175 5.02 -1.22 -13.82
C ASP A 175 4.45 -0.84 -12.46
N HIS A 176 3.51 -1.58 -11.90
CA HIS A 176 2.96 -1.22 -10.59
C HIS A 176 4.03 -1.37 -9.47
N GLY A 177 4.90 -2.39 -9.57
CA GLY A 177 5.98 -2.65 -8.61
C GLY A 177 5.73 -3.87 -7.71
N ASN A 178 4.49 -4.33 -7.58
CA ASN A 178 4.11 -5.46 -6.73
C ASN A 178 4.79 -6.80 -7.11
N ARG A 179 5.37 -6.92 -8.30
CA ARG A 179 6.17 -8.09 -8.71
C ARG A 179 7.46 -8.25 -7.88
N ALA A 180 8.02 -7.14 -7.37
CA ALA A 180 9.22 -7.16 -6.54
C ALA A 180 8.90 -7.50 -5.07
N ASP A 181 7.63 -7.45 -4.69
CA ASP A 181 7.13 -7.73 -3.35
C ASP A 181 6.69 -9.18 -3.22
N GLY A 182 7.37 -9.97 -2.39
CA GLY A 182 7.04 -11.39 -2.19
C GLY A 182 5.65 -11.64 -1.58
N TRP A 183 5.07 -10.67 -0.88
CA TRP A 183 3.74 -10.78 -0.27
C TRP A 183 2.61 -10.39 -1.23
N ASN A 184 2.89 -9.44 -2.12
CA ASN A 184 1.89 -8.85 -3.02
C ASN A 184 2.11 -9.22 -4.49
N GLN A 185 3.07 -10.10 -4.78
CA GLN A 185 3.29 -10.62 -6.12
C GLN A 185 2.07 -11.39 -6.62
N VAL A 186 1.56 -10.96 -7.76
CA VAL A 186 0.42 -11.60 -8.44
C VAL A 186 0.91 -12.64 -9.43
N LEU A 187 0.41 -13.87 -9.29
CA LEU A 187 0.66 -14.95 -10.25
C LEU A 187 -0.30 -14.84 -11.44
N HIS A 188 0.02 -13.97 -12.41
CA HIS A 188 -0.85 -13.67 -13.56
C HIS A 188 -1.20 -14.89 -14.43
N ASP A 189 -0.36 -15.92 -14.48
CA ASP A 189 -0.67 -17.18 -15.16
C ASP A 189 -1.86 -17.92 -14.51
N LEU A 190 -1.97 -17.85 -13.18
CA LEU A 190 -3.10 -18.41 -12.45
C LEU A 190 -4.35 -17.58 -12.71
N LEU A 191 -4.26 -16.23 -12.69
CA LEU A 191 -5.38 -15.37 -13.10
C LEU A 191 -5.88 -15.68 -14.51
N ARG A 192 -4.97 -15.89 -15.47
CA ARG A 192 -5.32 -16.30 -16.84
C ARG A 192 -6.05 -17.64 -16.86
N ARG A 193 -5.61 -18.63 -16.05
CA ARG A 193 -6.30 -19.93 -15.91
C ARG A 193 -7.68 -19.76 -15.31
N THR A 194 -7.83 -18.93 -14.27
CA THR A 194 -9.13 -18.57 -13.67
C THR A 194 -10.08 -18.03 -14.74
N ARG A 195 -9.66 -17.02 -15.51
CA ARG A 195 -10.48 -16.45 -16.60
C ARG A 195 -10.84 -17.49 -17.66
N SER A 196 -9.88 -18.34 -18.02
CA SER A 196 -10.11 -19.41 -18.99
C SER A 196 -11.19 -20.38 -18.51
N ALA A 197 -11.09 -20.86 -17.27
CA ALA A 197 -12.06 -21.78 -16.68
C ALA A 197 -13.47 -21.15 -16.58
N LEU A 198 -13.56 -19.96 -16.00
CA LEU A 198 -14.83 -19.25 -15.82
C LEU A 198 -15.53 -18.98 -17.16
N SER A 199 -14.79 -18.76 -18.26
CA SER A 199 -15.40 -18.55 -19.58
C SER A 199 -16.12 -19.78 -20.16
N ARG A 200 -15.87 -20.98 -19.61
CA ARG A 200 -16.57 -22.23 -19.96
C ARG A 200 -17.58 -22.66 -18.89
N GLY A 201 -17.82 -21.83 -17.87
CA GLY A 201 -18.64 -22.19 -16.72
C GLY A 201 -17.97 -23.20 -15.78
N GLU A 202 -16.64 -23.36 -15.87
CA GLU A 202 -15.85 -24.19 -14.97
C GLU A 202 -15.47 -23.38 -13.72
N THR A 203 -15.32 -24.07 -12.59
CA THR A 203 -14.79 -23.46 -11.36
C THR A 203 -13.28 -23.59 -11.30
N TYR A 204 -12.59 -22.52 -10.91
CA TYR A 204 -11.15 -22.55 -10.66
C TYR A 204 -10.83 -21.73 -9.41
N ALA A 205 -10.16 -22.35 -8.45
CA ALA A 205 -9.68 -21.66 -7.25
C ALA A 205 -8.41 -20.88 -7.59
N PHE A 206 -8.50 -19.56 -7.58
CA PHE A 206 -7.34 -18.69 -7.60
C PHE A 206 -6.87 -18.51 -6.15
N GLU A 207 -5.58 -18.74 -5.92
CA GLU A 207 -4.94 -18.44 -4.65
C GLU A 207 -4.44 -16.98 -4.71
N PRO A 208 -5.02 -16.06 -3.91
CA PRO A 208 -4.61 -14.66 -3.89
C PRO A 208 -3.24 -14.49 -3.22
N PRO A 209 -2.56 -13.34 -3.44
CA PRO A 209 -1.33 -13.03 -2.74
C PRO A 209 -1.49 -13.09 -1.20
N PRO A 210 -0.47 -13.53 -0.45
CA PRO A 210 -0.49 -13.55 1.01
C PRO A 210 -0.86 -12.20 1.64
N GLY A 211 -0.43 -11.09 1.04
CA GLY A 211 -0.79 -9.73 1.48
C GLY A 211 -2.31 -9.49 1.44
N SER A 212 -3.00 -9.94 0.39
CA SER A 212 -4.46 -9.82 0.28
C SER A 212 -5.18 -10.61 1.38
N ALA A 213 -4.67 -11.80 1.75
CA ALA A 213 -5.20 -12.59 2.84
C ALA A 213 -4.98 -11.90 4.20
N LEU A 214 -3.79 -11.35 4.43
CA LEU A 214 -3.48 -10.54 5.63
C LEU A 214 -4.44 -9.35 5.76
N VAL A 215 -4.67 -8.62 4.67
CA VAL A 215 -5.60 -7.48 4.64
C VAL A 215 -6.99 -7.92 5.08
N VAL A 216 -7.52 -8.96 4.46
CA VAL A 216 -8.92 -9.38 4.69
C VAL A 216 -9.13 -10.02 6.05
N GLU A 217 -8.20 -10.85 6.51
CA GLU A 217 -8.37 -11.61 7.75
C GLU A 217 -7.92 -10.86 8.99
N VAL A 218 -6.94 -9.96 8.87
CA VAL A 218 -6.32 -9.26 10.00
C VAL A 218 -6.60 -7.77 9.94
N MET A 219 -6.20 -7.10 8.86
CA MET A 219 -6.22 -5.63 8.83
C MET A 219 -7.64 -5.08 8.79
N ASN A 220 -8.51 -5.61 7.93
CA ASN A 220 -9.88 -5.13 7.77
C ASN A 220 -10.69 -5.22 9.08
N PRO A 221 -10.69 -6.35 9.83
CA PRO A 221 -11.31 -6.40 11.15
C PRO A 221 -10.73 -5.39 12.15
N LEU A 222 -9.43 -5.13 12.11
CA LEU A 222 -8.80 -4.14 12.98
C LEU A 222 -9.18 -2.71 12.56
N LYS A 223 -9.24 -2.44 11.26
CA LYS A 223 -9.58 -1.13 10.67
C LYS A 223 -10.99 -0.67 10.96
N GLN A 224 -11.93 -1.61 11.16
CA GLN A 224 -13.27 -1.30 11.68
C GLN A 224 -13.22 -0.59 13.04
N GLN A 225 -12.17 -0.83 13.84
CA GLN A 225 -11.94 -0.18 15.12
C GLN A 225 -10.89 0.94 15.03
N TYR A 226 -9.82 0.74 14.28
CA TYR A 226 -8.63 1.57 14.22
C TYR A 226 -8.31 1.98 12.78
N ARG A 227 -8.80 3.13 12.34
CA ARG A 227 -8.75 3.56 10.93
C ARG A 227 -7.34 3.92 10.43
N PHE A 228 -6.36 4.02 11.31
CA PHE A 228 -5.00 4.46 10.97
C PHE A 228 -4.12 3.36 10.36
N ILE A 229 -4.53 2.09 10.45
CA ILE A 229 -3.67 0.92 10.15
C ILE A 229 -3.03 1.02 8.78
N ASP A 230 -3.82 1.29 7.74
CA ASP A 230 -3.34 1.37 6.36
C ASP A 230 -2.65 2.72 6.04
N LEU A 231 -2.74 3.69 6.96
CA LEU A 231 -2.15 5.03 6.79
C LEU A 231 -0.74 5.10 7.38
N LEU A 232 -0.47 4.38 8.47
CA LEU A 232 0.78 4.46 9.22
C LEU A 232 1.92 3.79 8.46
N LYS A 233 2.97 4.56 8.14
CA LYS A 233 4.16 4.07 7.44
C LYS A 233 5.42 4.18 8.32
N PRO A 234 6.38 3.24 8.21
CA PRO A 234 6.33 2.03 7.40
C PRO A 234 5.35 1.00 8.01
N GLU A 235 4.60 0.32 7.17
CA GLU A 235 3.42 -0.44 7.60
C GLU A 235 3.80 -1.66 8.45
N GLU A 236 4.77 -2.44 7.99
CA GLU A 236 5.20 -3.69 8.65
C GLU A 236 5.79 -3.44 10.05
N GLU A 237 6.67 -2.43 10.18
CA GLU A 237 7.39 -2.18 11.41
C GLU A 237 6.63 -1.25 12.39
N ALA A 238 5.69 -0.44 11.92
CA ALA A 238 5.01 0.56 12.76
C ALA A 238 3.66 0.09 13.30
N VAL A 239 2.87 -0.65 12.50
CA VAL A 239 1.49 -1.00 12.87
C VAL A 239 1.45 -1.90 14.12
N ILE A 240 2.29 -2.94 14.16
CA ILE A 240 2.28 -3.92 15.26
C ILE A 240 2.64 -3.28 16.62
N PRO A 241 3.76 -2.54 16.78
CA PRO A 241 4.08 -1.89 18.06
C PRO A 241 3.01 -0.91 18.54
N VAL A 242 2.39 -0.16 17.62
CA VAL A 242 1.32 0.79 17.93
C VAL A 242 0.06 0.05 18.40
N LEU A 243 -0.34 -1.04 17.72
CA LEU A 243 -1.48 -1.87 18.15
C LEU A 243 -1.29 -2.45 19.55
N VAL A 244 -0.07 -2.93 19.87
CA VAL A 244 0.26 -3.43 21.21
C VAL A 244 0.13 -2.33 22.28
N ALA A 245 0.45 -1.08 21.93
CA ALA A 245 0.29 0.05 22.84
C ALA A 245 -1.18 0.44 23.07
N LEU A 246 -2.03 0.33 22.04
CA LEU A 246 -3.44 0.70 22.04
C LEU A 246 -4.32 -0.25 22.87
N ASP A 247 -4.18 -1.57 22.70
CA ASP A 247 -5.09 -2.51 23.36
C ASP A 247 -4.41 -3.79 23.88
N PRO A 248 -3.77 -3.73 25.04
CA PRO A 248 -3.16 -4.90 25.68
C PRO A 248 -4.10 -5.61 26.67
N TYR A 249 -5.42 -5.34 26.66
CA TYR A 249 -6.41 -6.19 27.34
C TYR A 249 -7.12 -7.13 26.36
N ARG A 250 -6.91 -6.96 25.05
CA ARG A 250 -7.28 -7.92 23.99
C ARG A 250 -6.04 -8.61 23.41
N MET A 251 -5.11 -8.95 24.30
CA MET A 251 -3.86 -9.67 24.03
C MET A 251 -4.08 -10.89 23.13
N ASP A 252 -5.18 -11.60 23.31
CA ASP A 252 -5.65 -12.75 22.53
C ASP A 252 -5.89 -12.44 21.04
N LYS A 253 -6.40 -11.26 20.69
CA LYS A 253 -6.52 -10.83 19.28
C LYS A 253 -5.21 -10.30 18.73
N ALA A 254 -4.40 -9.61 19.53
CA ALA A 254 -3.10 -9.10 19.12
C ALA A 254 -2.08 -10.24 18.93
N THR A 255 -2.03 -11.24 19.82
CA THR A 255 -1.23 -12.46 19.68
C THR A 255 -1.77 -13.39 18.61
N SER A 256 -3.08 -13.45 18.39
CA SER A 256 -3.66 -14.12 17.23
C SER A 256 -3.30 -13.40 15.92
N ALA A 257 -3.31 -12.07 15.88
CA ALA A 257 -2.87 -11.29 14.73
C ALA A 257 -1.36 -11.46 14.48
N LEU A 258 -0.53 -11.36 15.52
CA LEU A 258 0.92 -11.65 15.47
C LEU A 258 1.19 -13.10 15.07
N GLY A 259 0.42 -14.06 15.58
CA GLY A 259 0.50 -15.48 15.23
C GLY A 259 0.17 -15.72 13.76
N ARG A 260 -0.92 -15.10 13.27
CA ARG A 260 -1.30 -15.12 11.86
C ARG A 260 -0.27 -14.42 10.98
N VAL A 261 0.24 -13.25 11.38
CA VAL A 261 1.34 -12.56 10.67
C VAL A 261 2.59 -13.44 10.61
N ARG A 262 2.95 -14.13 11.70
CA ARG A 262 4.08 -15.09 11.73
C ARG A 262 3.83 -16.30 10.82
N GLU A 263 2.61 -16.83 10.83
CA GLU A 263 2.19 -17.93 9.96
C GLU A 263 2.26 -17.50 8.49
N TYR A 264 1.67 -16.37 8.13
CA TYR A 264 1.75 -15.78 6.79
C TYR A 264 3.19 -15.45 6.37
N ALA A 265 4.02 -14.92 7.27
CA ALA A 265 5.43 -14.67 6.99
C ALA A 265 6.21 -15.97 6.74
N SER A 266 5.86 -17.05 7.44
CA SER A 266 6.45 -18.36 7.20
C SER A 266 6.02 -18.97 5.85
N LEU A 267 4.76 -18.76 5.45
CA LEU A 267 4.21 -19.16 4.15
C LEU A 267 4.84 -18.36 3.00
N ALA A 268 4.94 -17.04 3.14
CA ALA A 268 5.58 -16.15 2.17
C ALA A 268 7.06 -16.52 1.94
N ARG A 269 7.82 -16.79 3.02
CA ARG A 269 9.21 -17.29 2.91
C ARG A 269 9.29 -18.61 2.14
N ARG A 270 8.36 -19.54 2.39
CA ARG A 270 8.32 -20.84 1.71
C ARG A 270 7.95 -20.73 0.23
N LEU A 271 7.07 -19.80 -0.13
CA LEU A 271 6.74 -19.49 -1.53
C LEU A 271 7.94 -18.86 -2.27
N VAL A 272 8.67 -17.96 -1.62
CA VAL A 272 9.92 -17.40 -2.15
C VAL A 272 10.97 -18.49 -2.36
N GLU A 273 11.14 -19.42 -1.40
CA GLU A 273 12.04 -20.56 -1.54
C GLU A 273 11.65 -21.48 -2.71
N LEU A 274 10.36 -21.82 -2.84
CA LEU A 274 9.84 -22.62 -3.96
C LEU A 274 10.04 -21.90 -5.30
N ARG A 275 9.95 -20.58 -5.34
CA ARG A 275 10.20 -19.75 -6.52
C ARG A 275 11.68 -19.75 -6.91
N VAL A 276 12.61 -19.60 -5.96
CA VAL A 276 14.05 -19.72 -6.22
C VAL A 276 14.40 -21.12 -6.76
N ILE A 277 13.72 -22.17 -6.29
CA ILE A 277 13.88 -23.53 -6.79
C ILE A 277 13.30 -23.67 -8.22
N ALA A 278 12.14 -23.07 -8.51
CA ALA A 278 11.50 -23.11 -9.82
C ALA A 278 12.29 -22.32 -10.88
N GLU A 279 12.76 -21.12 -10.55
CA GLU A 279 13.57 -20.28 -11.45
C GLU A 279 14.93 -20.94 -11.74
N ARG A 280 15.57 -21.59 -10.75
CA ARG A 280 16.80 -22.38 -10.97
C ARG A 280 16.60 -23.65 -11.81
N ARG A 281 15.38 -24.16 -11.93
CA ARG A 281 15.06 -25.34 -12.75
C ARG A 281 14.57 -25.00 -14.16
N SER A 282 14.11 -23.76 -14.38
CA SER A 282 13.69 -23.24 -15.69
C SER A 282 14.81 -23.20 -16.72
N ASP A 283 16.08 -23.17 -16.30
CA ASP A 283 17.23 -23.20 -17.22
C ASP A 283 17.49 -24.58 -17.86
N SER A 284 16.65 -25.60 -17.60
CA SER A 284 16.97 -26.98 -18.02
C SER A 284 15.84 -27.90 -18.50
N LEU A 285 14.61 -27.45 -18.75
CA LEU A 285 13.52 -28.38 -19.16
C LEU A 285 12.62 -27.91 -20.32
N ASP A 286 12.25 -28.90 -21.15
CA ASP A 286 11.36 -28.87 -22.31
C ASP A 286 9.89 -28.56 -21.88
N PRO A 287 9.19 -27.57 -22.50
CA PRO A 287 7.89 -27.07 -22.04
C PRO A 287 6.75 -28.10 -21.95
N LEU A 288 6.88 -29.28 -22.57
CA LEU A 288 5.85 -30.32 -22.57
C LEU A 288 5.86 -31.21 -21.31
N ALA A 289 6.95 -31.24 -20.54
CA ALA A 289 7.09 -32.10 -19.36
C ALA A 289 6.40 -31.54 -18.09
N VAL A 290 6.01 -30.26 -18.09
CA VAL A 290 5.37 -29.58 -16.96
C VAL A 290 3.89 -30.00 -16.78
N SER A 291 3.31 -30.68 -17.76
CA SER A 291 1.92 -31.16 -17.69
C SER A 291 1.68 -32.28 -16.66
N GLY A 292 2.72 -33.03 -16.27
CA GLY A 292 2.58 -34.21 -15.39
C GLY A 292 2.69 -33.94 -13.89
N TRP A 293 3.01 -32.72 -13.46
CA TRP A 293 3.22 -32.37 -12.05
C TRP A 293 2.04 -31.58 -11.44
N MET A 294 1.00 -31.32 -12.23
CA MET A 294 -0.21 -30.59 -11.82
C MET A 294 -1.32 -31.47 -11.24
N ASP A 295 -1.05 -32.76 -10.98
CA ASP A 295 -1.97 -33.69 -10.33
C ASP A 295 -1.72 -33.82 -8.80
N THR A 296 -0.95 -32.92 -8.19
CA THR A 296 -0.99 -32.79 -6.73
C THR A 296 -2.28 -32.07 -6.34
N PRO A 297 -3.13 -32.64 -5.47
CA PRO A 297 -4.32 -31.94 -5.01
C PRO A 297 -3.90 -30.60 -4.43
N ALA A 298 -4.67 -29.54 -4.70
CA ALA A 298 -4.58 -28.29 -3.95
C ALA A 298 -4.51 -28.66 -2.46
N VAL A 299 -3.35 -28.44 -1.84
CA VAL A 299 -3.22 -28.55 -0.40
C VAL A 299 -3.96 -27.33 0.12
N GLY A 300 -5.28 -27.46 0.24
CA GLY A 300 -6.11 -26.44 0.87
C GLY A 300 -5.56 -26.15 2.25
N LEU A 301 -5.72 -24.91 2.71
CA LEU A 301 -5.42 -24.49 4.08
C LEU A 301 -5.93 -25.50 5.14
N ASP A 302 -7.02 -26.21 4.83
CA ASP A 302 -7.61 -27.27 5.67
C ASP A 302 -6.66 -28.46 5.94
N ALA A 303 -5.72 -28.78 5.04
CA ALA A 303 -4.82 -29.92 5.18
C ALA A 303 -3.61 -29.64 6.11
N LEU A 304 -3.28 -28.37 6.36
CA LEU A 304 -2.19 -27.96 7.26
C LEU A 304 -2.66 -27.78 8.72
N GLN A 305 -3.96 -27.62 8.96
CA GLN A 305 -4.54 -27.63 10.31
C GLN A 305 -4.39 -28.99 11.01
N ALA A 306 -4.15 -30.08 10.25
CA ALA A 306 -4.10 -31.43 10.79
C ALA A 306 -2.73 -31.83 11.40
N SER A 307 -1.69 -30.99 11.30
CA SER A 307 -0.36 -31.32 11.84
C SER A 307 0.28 -30.13 12.55
N GLY A 308 -0.32 -29.70 13.65
CA GLY A 308 0.25 -28.66 14.49
C GLY A 308 -0.57 -28.47 15.77
N THR A 309 -0.43 -29.39 16.72
CA THR A 309 -0.78 -29.07 18.11
C THR A 309 0.22 -28.03 18.60
N LEU A 310 -0.14 -26.76 18.47
CA LEU A 310 0.55 -25.67 19.17
C LEU A 310 0.22 -25.85 20.66
N GLU A 311 1.22 -26.20 21.46
CA GLU A 311 1.11 -26.09 22.91
C GLU A 311 0.96 -24.60 23.25
N GLU A 312 -0.15 -24.24 23.90
CA GLU A 312 -0.34 -22.89 24.43
C GLU A 312 0.72 -22.62 25.52
N PRO A 313 1.48 -21.52 25.45
CA PRO A 313 2.44 -21.20 26.50
C PRO A 313 1.68 -20.91 27.82
N GLU A 314 2.04 -21.59 28.90
CA GLU A 314 1.39 -21.48 30.22
C GLU A 314 1.56 -20.10 30.90
N GLU A 315 2.38 -19.20 30.36
CA GLU A 315 2.50 -17.81 30.83
C GLU A 315 2.50 -16.81 29.66
N GLN A 316 1.58 -15.83 29.72
CA GLN A 316 1.53 -14.72 28.76
C GLN A 316 2.79 -13.85 28.93
N PRO A 317 3.59 -13.64 27.86
CA PRO A 317 4.77 -12.79 27.94
C PRO A 317 4.36 -11.35 28.29
N SER A 318 5.16 -10.68 29.12
CA SER A 318 4.91 -9.27 29.45
C SER A 318 4.93 -8.41 28.17
N ILE A 319 4.14 -7.34 28.15
CA ILE A 319 4.08 -6.38 27.03
C ILE A 319 5.48 -5.89 26.63
N ASP A 320 6.37 -5.71 27.62
CA ASP A 320 7.75 -5.30 27.41
C ASP A 320 8.58 -6.36 26.67
N ALA A 321 8.37 -7.65 26.96
CA ALA A 321 9.05 -8.75 26.28
C ALA A 321 8.61 -8.87 24.82
N LEU A 322 7.30 -8.72 24.55
CA LEU A 322 6.77 -8.76 23.18
C LEU A 322 7.28 -7.59 22.33
N LEU A 323 7.30 -6.37 22.87
CA LEU A 323 7.81 -5.20 22.15
C LEU A 323 9.32 -5.29 21.88
N ILE A 324 10.09 -5.89 22.80
CA ILE A 324 11.52 -6.18 22.60
C ILE A 324 11.70 -7.28 21.55
N GLU A 325 10.88 -8.32 21.57
CA GLU A 325 10.92 -9.43 20.60
C GLU A 325 10.55 -8.96 19.19
N ILE A 326 9.53 -8.11 19.05
CA ILE A 326 9.15 -7.49 17.77
C ILE A 326 10.29 -6.64 17.22
N ALA A 327 10.90 -5.79 18.05
CA ALA A 327 12.07 -4.99 17.66
C ALA A 327 13.28 -5.87 17.25
N ALA A 328 13.45 -7.04 17.87
CA ALA A 328 14.51 -7.99 17.53
C ALA A 328 14.21 -8.81 16.24
N LEU A 329 12.93 -9.06 15.93
CA LEU A 329 12.51 -9.78 14.72
C LEU A 329 12.69 -8.96 13.44
N SER A 330 12.59 -7.63 13.55
CA SER A 330 12.80 -6.71 12.42
C SER A 330 14.29 -6.51 12.06
N HIS A 331 15.23 -6.92 12.92
CA HIS A 331 16.68 -6.79 12.69
C HIS A 331 17.46 -8.03 13.15
N PRO A 332 17.62 -9.07 12.32
CA PRO A 332 18.34 -10.30 12.69
C PRO A 332 19.87 -10.13 12.79
N GLU A 333 20.45 -9.01 12.34
CA GLU A 333 21.89 -8.76 12.43
C GLU A 333 22.20 -7.42 13.13
N GLY A 334 22.79 -7.52 14.32
CA GLY A 334 23.64 -6.47 14.89
C GLY A 334 22.95 -5.26 15.53
N ALA A 335 22.23 -5.45 16.64
CA ALA A 335 21.96 -4.36 17.58
C ALA A 335 22.79 -4.57 18.86
N GLU A 336 23.83 -3.75 19.05
CA GLU A 336 24.36 -3.51 20.40
C GLU A 336 23.25 -2.88 21.24
N GLN A 337 23.07 -3.35 22.47
CA GLN A 337 22.17 -2.73 23.44
C GLN A 337 22.54 -1.26 23.58
N PRO A 338 21.63 -0.29 23.36
CA PRO A 338 21.91 1.07 23.76
C PRO A 338 22.06 1.08 25.29
N ASP A 339 23.20 1.60 25.74
CA ASP A 339 23.51 1.80 27.16
C ASP A 339 22.54 2.85 27.72
N ILE A 340 21.37 2.39 28.19
CA ILE A 340 20.41 3.24 28.88
C ILE A 340 21.00 3.53 30.25
N LEU A 341 21.43 4.78 30.45
CA LEU A 341 21.84 5.40 31.71
C LEU A 341 21.36 4.60 32.93
N GLY A 342 22.31 3.85 33.49
CA GLY A 342 22.16 3.05 34.68
C GLY A 342 21.72 3.87 35.90
N ASP A 343 21.08 3.16 36.80
CA ASP A 343 20.68 3.51 38.15
C ASP A 343 21.56 4.61 38.79
N GLY A 344 21.02 5.83 38.82
CA GLY A 344 21.72 7.04 39.27
C GLY A 344 20.80 8.04 39.95
N LEU A 345 19.75 7.58 40.64
CA LEU A 345 18.92 8.42 41.50
C LEU A 345 19.48 8.42 42.93
N SER A 346 20.64 9.05 43.13
CA SER A 346 21.05 9.53 44.45
C SER A 346 21.87 10.80 44.36
N GLY A 347 21.19 11.93 44.62
CA GLY A 347 21.83 13.15 45.11
C GLY A 347 22.12 14.24 44.08
N MET A 348 21.10 15.00 43.67
CA MET A 348 21.33 16.40 43.27
C MET A 348 20.09 17.26 43.50
N ARG A 349 20.25 18.35 44.27
CA ARG A 349 19.19 19.34 44.53
C ARG A 349 19.30 20.47 43.49
N VAL A 350 18.26 20.63 42.67
CA VAL A 350 18.08 21.74 41.73
C VAL A 350 16.69 22.37 41.97
N SER A 351 16.60 23.70 41.85
CA SER A 351 15.52 24.55 42.39
C SER A 351 14.13 24.32 41.75
N GLY A 352 13.09 24.56 42.56
CA GLY A 352 11.78 23.90 42.49
C GLY A 352 10.71 24.43 41.51
N ALA A 353 11.02 25.31 40.57
CA ALA A 353 10.00 25.83 39.64
C ALA A 353 9.88 25.03 38.32
N LEU A 354 10.99 24.44 37.83
CA LEU A 354 11.01 23.61 36.61
C LEU A 354 10.69 22.12 36.87
N GLN A 355 10.63 21.69 38.13
CA GLN A 355 10.35 20.30 38.49
C GLN A 355 8.87 19.91 38.42
N GLN A 356 7.93 20.87 38.49
CA GLN A 356 6.51 20.52 38.65
C GLN A 356 5.85 20.10 37.32
N SER A 357 6.22 20.72 36.20
CA SER A 357 5.77 20.31 34.85
C SER A 357 6.43 19.01 34.38
N ALA A 358 7.74 18.84 34.60
CA ALA A 358 8.46 17.62 34.24
C ALA A 358 8.03 16.39 35.06
N ARG A 359 7.72 16.55 36.36
CA ARG A 359 7.23 15.45 37.21
C ARG A 359 5.80 15.02 36.88
N VAL A 360 4.95 15.94 36.43
CA VAL A 360 3.56 15.60 36.04
C VAL A 360 3.52 14.89 34.69
N GLY A 361 4.41 15.23 33.75
CA GLY A 361 4.55 14.52 32.47
C GLY A 361 5.08 13.09 32.64
N LEU A 362 6.15 12.89 33.43
CA LEU A 362 6.70 11.56 33.72
C LEU A 362 5.75 10.66 34.53
N ALA A 363 4.89 11.24 35.38
CA ALA A 363 3.91 10.51 36.18
C ALA A 363 2.66 10.05 35.38
N ARG A 364 2.38 10.67 34.22
CA ARG A 364 1.26 10.28 33.34
C ARG A 364 1.61 9.23 32.30
N ALA A 365 2.88 9.09 31.94
CA ALA A 365 3.32 8.11 30.94
C ALA A 365 3.15 6.68 31.50
N SER A 366 2.17 5.93 30.96
CA SER A 366 1.98 4.52 31.31
C SER A 366 3.15 3.66 30.82
N GLN A 367 3.33 2.48 31.42
CA GLN A 367 4.38 1.52 31.02
C GLN A 367 4.33 1.19 29.51
N ARG A 368 3.12 1.16 28.93
CA ARG A 368 2.88 0.90 27.50
C ARG A 368 3.52 1.95 26.59
N HIS A 369 3.37 3.24 26.92
CA HIS A 369 3.97 4.32 26.14
C HIS A 369 5.51 4.27 26.20
N ARG A 370 6.09 3.90 27.35
CA ARG A 370 7.55 3.69 27.45
C ARG A 370 8.02 2.47 26.66
N GLY A 371 7.21 1.41 26.61
CA GLY A 371 7.44 0.25 25.75
C GLY A 371 7.45 0.65 24.27
N LEU A 372 6.41 1.35 23.82
CA LEU A 372 6.32 1.86 22.45
C LEU A 372 7.49 2.79 22.11
N ARG A 373 7.83 3.73 23.00
CA ARG A 373 8.99 4.61 22.84
C ARG A 373 10.31 3.85 22.62
N ARG A 374 10.53 2.74 23.35
CA ARG A 374 11.70 1.87 23.14
C ARG A 374 11.68 1.19 21.78
N ALA A 375 10.52 0.68 21.34
CA ALA A 375 10.37 0.08 20.01
C ALA A 375 10.64 1.12 18.89
N LEU A 376 10.10 2.34 19.02
CA LEU A 376 10.34 3.43 18.09
C LEU A 376 11.83 3.80 18.00
N LEU A 377 12.53 3.86 19.14
CA LEU A 377 13.98 4.11 19.18
C LEU A 377 14.80 2.99 18.52
N ALA A 378 14.37 1.74 18.66
CA ALA A 378 15.03 0.59 18.02
C ALA A 378 14.88 0.64 16.49
N LEU A 379 13.74 1.14 16.00
CA LEU A 379 13.40 1.24 14.58
C LEU A 379 13.75 2.61 13.96
N ARG A 380 14.53 3.46 14.67
CA ARG A 380 14.79 4.85 14.27
C ARG A 380 15.37 4.99 12.86
N GLU A 381 16.21 4.04 12.44
CA GLU A 381 16.86 4.07 11.13
C GLU A 381 15.86 3.76 10.03
N THR A 382 14.97 2.80 10.26
CA THR A 382 13.86 2.49 9.36
C THR A 382 12.98 3.73 9.18
N TYR A 383 12.45 4.30 10.28
CA TYR A 383 11.62 5.51 10.21
C TYR A 383 12.32 6.69 9.54
N GLY A 384 13.60 6.90 9.84
CA GLY A 384 14.39 7.99 9.26
C GLY A 384 14.63 7.86 7.75
N ARG A 385 14.46 6.66 7.18
CA ARG A 385 14.67 6.38 5.76
C ARG A 385 13.36 6.20 4.97
N THR A 386 12.28 5.77 5.61
CA THR A 386 10.98 5.46 4.96
C THR A 386 10.51 6.57 4.03
N PHE A 387 10.51 7.82 4.51
CA PHE A 387 10.01 8.98 3.76
C PHE A 387 11.10 9.74 2.97
N ASP A 388 12.33 9.24 2.93
CA ASP A 388 13.37 9.84 2.10
C ASP A 388 13.10 9.52 0.62
N VAL A 389 12.99 10.56 -0.21
CA VAL A 389 12.71 10.41 -1.66
C VAL A 389 13.87 9.78 -2.43
N GLY A 390 15.09 9.87 -1.90
CA GLY A 390 16.31 9.31 -2.50
C GLY A 390 16.62 7.87 -2.06
N ILE A 391 15.79 7.28 -1.21
CA ILE A 391 16.02 5.94 -0.63
C ILE A 391 14.81 5.06 -0.87
N GLU A 392 15.02 3.94 -1.53
CA GLU A 392 14.01 2.90 -1.74
C GLU A 392 14.47 1.60 -1.09
N GLU A 393 13.52 0.72 -0.76
CA GLU A 393 13.87 -0.63 -0.30
C GLU A 393 14.66 -1.40 -1.37
N PRO A 394 15.65 -2.22 -0.98
CA PRO A 394 16.57 -2.85 -1.93
C PRO A 394 15.87 -3.65 -3.03
N HIS A 395 14.83 -4.42 -2.71
CA HIS A 395 14.18 -5.30 -3.67
C HIS A 395 13.42 -4.52 -4.76
N TYR A 396 12.80 -3.38 -4.44
CA TYR A 396 12.19 -2.50 -5.45
C TYR A 396 13.26 -1.80 -6.29
N LEU A 397 14.33 -1.30 -5.65
CA LEU A 397 15.41 -0.60 -6.36
C LEU A 397 16.15 -1.54 -7.33
N GLU A 398 16.41 -2.78 -6.92
CA GLU A 398 17.02 -3.82 -7.76
C GLU A 398 16.12 -4.18 -8.94
N ALA A 399 14.81 -4.33 -8.71
CA ALA A 399 13.84 -4.57 -9.78
C ALA A 399 13.79 -3.40 -10.78
N ALA A 400 13.77 -2.16 -10.29
CA ALA A 400 13.81 -0.97 -11.13
C ALA A 400 15.13 -0.87 -11.93
N ALA A 401 16.27 -1.13 -11.30
CA ALA A 401 17.58 -1.16 -11.97
C ALA A 401 17.64 -2.24 -13.07
N SER A 402 17.05 -3.41 -12.82
CA SER A 402 16.96 -4.48 -13.81
C SER A 402 16.11 -4.07 -15.03
N LEU A 403 14.95 -3.45 -14.79
CA LEU A 403 14.09 -2.93 -15.87
C LEU A 403 14.75 -1.78 -16.64
N ALA A 404 15.53 -0.95 -15.94
CA ALA A 404 16.29 0.13 -16.54
C ALA A 404 17.30 -0.42 -17.56
N GLY A 405 18.01 -1.49 -17.19
CA GLY A 405 19.05 -2.10 -18.01
C GLY A 405 20.27 -1.21 -18.18
N GLU A 406 21.28 -1.72 -18.90
CA GLU A 406 22.59 -1.06 -19.02
C GLU A 406 22.54 0.30 -19.73
N ASP A 407 21.67 0.43 -20.72
CA ASP A 407 21.56 1.66 -21.50
C ASP A 407 20.80 2.78 -20.75
N GLY A 408 20.27 2.54 -19.54
CA GLY A 408 19.53 3.52 -18.76
C GLY A 408 18.14 3.84 -19.33
N ARG A 409 17.08 3.29 -18.72
CA ARG A 409 15.69 3.67 -19.02
C ARG A 409 15.08 4.44 -17.85
N LEU A 410 14.01 5.15 -18.13
CA LEU A 410 13.12 5.65 -17.09
C LEU A 410 12.22 4.49 -16.62
N VAL A 411 12.16 4.25 -15.32
CA VAL A 411 11.27 3.26 -14.70
C VAL A 411 10.36 3.98 -13.71
N VAL A 412 9.05 3.74 -13.82
CA VAL A 412 8.03 4.36 -12.98
C VAL A 412 7.23 3.27 -12.28
N PHE A 413 7.32 3.22 -10.94
CA PHE A 413 6.54 2.35 -10.06
C PHE A 413 5.47 3.10 -9.27
N GLY A 414 4.57 2.35 -8.64
CA GLY A 414 3.70 2.75 -7.54
C GLY A 414 3.89 1.80 -6.35
N HIS A 415 2.79 1.25 -5.81
CA HIS A 415 2.73 0.12 -4.87
C HIS A 415 3.13 0.43 -3.43
N THR A 416 4.27 1.08 -3.20
CA THR A 416 4.80 1.33 -1.84
C THR A 416 4.10 2.48 -1.10
N HIS A 417 3.26 3.25 -1.81
CA HIS A 417 2.61 4.49 -1.35
C HIS A 417 3.60 5.61 -1.00
N LEU A 418 4.89 5.44 -1.29
CA LEU A 418 5.92 6.40 -0.94
C LEU A 418 6.60 6.89 -2.22
N ALA A 419 6.52 8.19 -2.46
CA ALA A 419 7.04 8.80 -3.66
C ALA A 419 8.57 8.85 -3.61
N LYS A 420 9.22 8.37 -4.67
CA LYS A 420 10.69 8.22 -4.77
C LYS A 420 11.20 8.80 -6.07
N GLN A 421 12.43 9.32 -6.03
CA GLN A 421 13.14 9.80 -7.21
C GLN A 421 14.64 9.48 -7.03
N ILE A 422 15.11 8.45 -7.75
CA ILE A 422 16.44 7.89 -7.56
C ILE A 422 17.14 7.74 -8.92
N PRO A 423 18.28 8.41 -9.14
CA PRO A 423 19.11 8.17 -10.32
C PRO A 423 19.59 6.71 -10.38
N LEU A 424 19.56 6.12 -11.57
CA LEU A 424 20.05 4.77 -11.83
C LEU A 424 21.34 4.80 -12.68
N ALA A 425 22.02 3.66 -12.76
CA ALA A 425 23.15 3.49 -13.65
C ALA A 425 22.77 3.72 -15.13
N GLY A 426 23.78 3.99 -15.97
CA GLY A 426 23.56 4.23 -17.41
C GLY A 426 22.78 5.50 -17.74
N GLY A 427 22.56 6.39 -16.76
CA GLY A 427 21.71 7.58 -16.94
C GLY A 427 20.20 7.29 -16.83
N GLY A 428 19.83 6.10 -16.34
CA GLY A 428 18.43 5.79 -16.02
C GLY A 428 17.90 6.60 -14.83
N LEU A 429 16.58 6.56 -14.64
CA LEU A 429 15.90 7.21 -13.53
C LEU A 429 14.80 6.29 -13.02
N TYR A 430 14.73 6.13 -11.70
CA TYR A 430 13.62 5.47 -11.02
C TYR A 430 12.72 6.53 -10.37
N LEU A 431 11.43 6.47 -10.69
CA LEU A 431 10.39 7.22 -10.01
C LEU A 431 9.42 6.24 -9.35
N ASN A 432 9.05 6.49 -8.10
CA ASN A 432 7.83 5.94 -7.52
C ASN A 432 6.82 7.07 -7.42
N THR A 433 5.61 6.89 -7.97
CA THR A 433 4.57 7.93 -7.94
C THR A 433 3.94 8.13 -6.57
N GLY A 434 4.22 7.26 -5.60
CA GLY A 434 3.66 7.31 -4.26
C GLY A 434 2.18 6.93 -4.25
N THR A 435 1.38 7.61 -3.43
CA THR A 435 -0.07 7.39 -3.34
C THR A 435 -0.83 8.69 -3.47
N TRP A 436 -2.09 8.59 -3.90
CA TRP A 436 -3.04 9.69 -3.78
C TRP A 436 -3.75 9.70 -2.44
N CYS A 437 -3.56 8.72 -1.58
CA CYS A 437 -4.23 8.61 -0.29
C CYS A 437 -3.43 9.24 0.86
N PRO A 438 -4.07 9.52 2.02
CA PRO A 438 -3.34 10.08 3.16
C PRO A 438 -2.39 9.04 3.75
N VAL A 439 -1.28 9.50 4.31
CA VAL A 439 -0.33 8.68 5.05
C VAL A 439 -0.03 9.32 6.40
N ILE A 440 0.30 8.53 7.41
CA ILE A 440 0.78 8.99 8.71
C ILE A 440 2.28 8.74 8.76
N ARG A 441 3.02 9.84 8.83
CA ARG A 441 4.44 9.87 9.17
C ARG A 441 4.57 10.18 10.66
N LEU A 442 5.34 9.39 11.40
CA LEU A 442 5.65 9.73 12.79
C LEU A 442 6.58 10.95 12.83
N PRO A 443 6.37 11.91 13.76
CA PRO A 443 7.35 12.95 14.01
C PRO A 443 8.70 12.37 14.48
N GLU A 444 9.81 12.89 13.96
CA GLU A 444 11.19 12.53 14.29
C GLU A 444 11.46 12.51 15.78
N ARG A 445 10.91 13.48 16.52
CA ARG A 445 11.03 13.54 17.98
C ARG A 445 10.56 12.27 18.70
N LEU A 446 9.66 11.47 18.09
CA LEU A 446 9.13 10.23 18.69
C LEU A 446 10.06 9.04 18.56
N TYR A 447 11.02 9.05 17.62
CA TYR A 447 11.97 7.96 17.39
C TYR A 447 13.45 8.39 17.48
N GLN A 448 13.73 9.67 17.74
CA GLN A 448 15.09 10.14 18.04
C GLN A 448 15.39 10.12 19.55
N PRO A 449 16.64 9.83 19.97
CA PRO A 449 17.03 9.88 21.38
C PRO A 449 16.82 11.27 21.99
N SER A 450 16.26 11.33 23.20
CA SER A 450 16.10 12.60 23.90
C SER A 450 17.42 13.13 24.45
N THR A 451 17.53 14.46 24.48
CA THR A 451 18.73 15.18 24.91
C THR A 451 18.78 15.43 26.42
N SER A 452 17.64 15.29 27.11
CA SER A 452 17.53 15.44 28.56
C SER A 452 16.29 14.72 29.13
N PRO A 453 16.21 14.50 30.45
CA PRO A 453 15.02 13.93 31.07
C PRO A 453 13.74 14.77 30.87
N GLY A 454 13.88 16.09 30.77
CA GLY A 454 12.74 16.99 30.52
C GLY A 454 12.23 16.94 29.07
N ASP A 455 13.12 16.61 28.14
CA ASP A 455 12.81 16.37 26.73
C ASP A 455 12.08 15.03 26.56
N GLU A 456 12.60 13.95 27.18
CA GLU A 456 11.94 12.64 27.17
C GLU A 456 10.52 12.70 27.77
N ALA A 457 10.29 13.52 28.80
CA ALA A 457 8.97 13.75 29.36
C ALA A 457 7.99 14.40 28.36
N GLN A 458 8.48 15.30 27.50
CA GLN A 458 7.68 15.93 26.46
C GLN A 458 7.39 14.94 25.32
N VAL A 459 8.37 14.12 24.93
CA VAL A 459 8.20 13.06 23.92
C VAL A 459 7.15 12.05 24.38
N LEU A 460 7.23 11.58 25.62
CA LEU A 460 6.23 10.65 26.18
C LEU A 460 4.82 11.26 26.24
N ASN A 461 4.71 12.57 26.49
CA ASN A 461 3.41 13.26 26.46
C ASN A 461 2.88 13.42 25.03
N ALA A 462 3.75 13.69 24.05
CA ALA A 462 3.37 13.71 22.63
C ALA A 462 2.92 12.33 22.15
N LEU A 463 3.63 11.27 22.56
CA LEU A 463 3.27 9.88 22.26
C LEU A 463 1.93 9.48 22.89
N PHE A 464 1.66 9.92 24.12
CA PHE A 464 0.35 9.74 24.75
C PHE A 464 -0.77 10.38 23.93
N ASN A 465 -0.59 11.63 23.50
CA ASN A 465 -1.59 12.33 22.69
C ASN A 465 -1.80 11.64 21.34
N PHE A 466 -0.71 11.22 20.68
CA PHE A 466 -0.77 10.45 19.45
C PHE A 466 -1.61 9.18 19.60
N ILE A 467 -1.28 8.35 20.59
CA ILE A 467 -2.02 7.10 20.87
C ILE A 467 -3.48 7.40 21.19
N HIS A 468 -3.76 8.40 22.02
CA HIS A 468 -5.13 8.77 22.36
C HIS A 468 -5.94 9.24 21.15
N ASP A 469 -5.33 9.98 20.22
CA ASP A 469 -5.99 10.38 18.98
C ASP A 469 -6.24 9.20 18.05
N LEU A 470 -5.32 8.23 17.97
CA LEU A 470 -5.52 7.00 17.21
C LEU A 470 -6.66 6.14 17.79
N GLU A 471 -6.77 6.01 19.13
CA GLU A 471 -7.88 5.29 19.80
C GLU A 471 -9.24 5.88 19.45
N GLU A 472 -9.29 7.21 19.36
CA GLU A 472 -10.52 7.97 19.11
C GLU A 472 -10.77 8.22 17.61
N ASN A 473 -9.94 7.62 16.73
CA ASN A 473 -9.98 7.82 15.27
C ASN A 473 -9.90 9.30 14.84
N ARG A 474 -9.21 10.14 15.61
CA ARG A 474 -8.89 11.55 15.26
C ARG A 474 -7.59 11.61 14.49
N LEU A 475 -7.65 11.32 13.19
CA LEU A 475 -6.46 11.10 12.37
C LEU A 475 -5.98 12.36 11.65
N GLU A 476 -6.85 13.34 11.46
CA GLU A 476 -6.59 14.55 10.68
C GLU A 476 -5.32 15.32 11.11
N PRO A 477 -4.98 15.44 12.41
CA PRO A 477 -3.73 16.09 12.83
C PRO A 477 -2.46 15.34 12.43
N TRP A 478 -2.57 14.03 12.16
CA TRP A 478 -1.45 13.12 11.98
C TRP A 478 -1.27 12.68 10.52
N THR A 479 -2.29 12.86 9.68
CA THR A 479 -2.24 12.52 8.26
C THR A 479 -1.61 13.63 7.42
N GLN A 480 -0.72 13.23 6.52
CA GLN A 480 -0.21 14.04 5.43
C GLN A 480 -0.78 13.55 4.11
N GLN A 481 -1.10 14.48 3.21
CA GLN A 481 -1.79 14.19 1.96
C GLN A 481 -1.04 14.81 0.78
N HIS A 482 -0.26 13.99 0.08
CA HIS A 482 0.55 14.40 -1.06
C HIS A 482 0.07 13.67 -2.31
N SER A 483 -0.72 14.34 -3.16
CA SER A 483 -1.23 13.75 -4.40
C SER A 483 -0.15 13.80 -5.48
N THR A 484 0.81 12.87 -5.39
CA THR A 484 1.99 12.82 -6.26
C THR A 484 1.72 12.07 -7.57
N PHE A 485 2.45 12.45 -8.60
CA PHE A 485 2.36 11.86 -9.94
C PHE A 485 3.65 12.10 -10.71
N SER A 486 3.93 11.28 -11.72
CA SER A 486 5.04 11.52 -12.64
C SER A 486 4.57 12.27 -13.88
N ARG A 487 5.41 13.17 -14.38
CA ARG A 487 5.26 13.81 -15.70
C ARG A 487 6.50 13.51 -16.53
N VAL A 488 6.31 12.93 -17.70
CA VAL A 488 7.40 12.51 -18.60
C VAL A 488 7.15 13.05 -19.99
N VAL A 489 8.13 13.74 -20.57
CA VAL A 489 8.08 14.20 -21.97
C VAL A 489 8.88 13.22 -22.82
N VAL A 490 8.23 12.62 -23.80
CA VAL A 490 8.82 11.63 -24.69
C VAL A 490 8.88 12.17 -26.12
N ASP A 491 10.04 12.00 -26.75
CA ASP A 491 10.22 12.23 -28.17
C ASP A 491 9.54 11.09 -28.96
N PRO A 492 8.54 11.38 -29.79
CA PRO A 492 7.79 10.35 -30.51
C PRO A 492 8.60 9.66 -31.63
N GLU A 493 9.70 10.26 -32.12
CA GLU A 493 10.51 9.73 -33.21
C GLU A 493 11.64 8.83 -32.69
N SER A 494 12.35 9.28 -31.64
CA SER A 494 13.43 8.49 -31.04
C SER A 494 12.95 7.53 -29.95
N GLY A 495 11.83 7.85 -29.28
CA GLY A 495 11.36 7.14 -28.09
C GLY A 495 12.17 7.49 -26.83
N GLU A 496 13.10 8.43 -26.91
CA GLU A 496 13.86 8.94 -25.76
C GLU A 496 12.96 9.82 -24.89
N TRP A 497 13.16 9.75 -23.56
CA TRP A 497 12.56 10.70 -22.64
C TRP A 497 13.46 11.94 -22.54
N GLN A 498 12.87 13.12 -22.68
CA GLN A 498 13.58 14.40 -22.69
C GLN A 498 13.55 15.09 -21.30
N ASP A 499 12.50 14.83 -20.54
CA ASP A 499 12.26 15.38 -19.20
C ASP A 499 11.40 14.39 -18.42
N ALA A 500 11.70 14.18 -17.15
CA ALA A 500 10.95 13.30 -16.25
C ALA A 500 11.00 13.87 -14.83
N GLN A 501 9.84 14.12 -14.24
CA GLN A 501 9.72 14.78 -12.95
C GLN A 501 8.68 14.10 -12.07
N LEU A 502 8.98 13.99 -10.78
CA LEU A 502 8.01 13.70 -9.74
C LEU A 502 7.39 15.02 -9.26
N LEU A 503 6.07 15.14 -9.40
CA LEU A 503 5.31 16.34 -9.09
C LEU A 503 4.25 16.04 -8.03
N ALA A 504 3.80 17.08 -7.32
CA ALA A 504 2.67 17.01 -6.41
C ALA A 504 1.58 17.98 -6.84
N TRP A 505 0.34 17.48 -6.96
CA TRP A 505 -0.85 18.28 -7.21
C TRP A 505 -1.36 18.90 -5.90
N ARG A 506 -1.62 20.20 -5.93
CA ARG A 506 -1.93 21.04 -4.77
C ARG A 506 -3.40 21.46 -4.74
N ASP A 507 -3.84 21.95 -3.60
CA ASP A 507 -5.24 22.37 -3.41
C ASP A 507 -5.64 23.62 -4.20
N ASP A 508 -4.67 24.41 -4.65
CA ASP A 508 -4.86 25.59 -5.49
C ASP A 508 -4.92 25.28 -6.99
N ASP A 509 -5.08 24.00 -7.34
CA ASP A 509 -5.12 23.48 -8.70
C ASP A 509 -3.86 23.78 -9.52
N THR A 510 -2.72 23.73 -8.84
CA THR A 510 -1.38 23.78 -9.42
C THR A 510 -0.59 22.53 -9.09
N TRP A 511 0.53 22.32 -9.78
CA TRP A 511 1.54 21.35 -9.37
C TRP A 511 2.91 22.00 -9.21
N ALA A 512 3.78 21.35 -8.46
CA ALA A 512 5.18 21.69 -8.35
C ALA A 512 6.03 20.42 -8.18
N PRO A 513 7.36 20.50 -8.39
CA PRO A 513 8.28 19.44 -8.00
C PRO A 513 8.02 18.96 -6.56
N PHE A 514 7.98 17.64 -6.39
CA PHE A 514 7.86 17.04 -5.07
C PHE A 514 9.25 16.94 -4.42
N GLU A 515 9.54 17.87 -3.52
CA GLU A 515 10.84 17.96 -2.84
C GLU A 515 10.99 16.97 -1.67
N GLY A 516 9.91 16.27 -1.31
CA GLY A 516 9.86 15.31 -0.22
C GLY A 516 8.76 15.57 0.79
N TYR A 517 8.76 14.76 1.85
CA TYR A 517 7.74 14.79 2.88
C TYR A 517 8.13 15.79 3.98
N PRO A 518 7.29 16.81 4.27
CA PRO A 518 7.56 17.72 5.36
C PRO A 518 7.47 16.99 6.71
N GLU A 519 8.21 17.51 7.69
CA GLU A 519 8.10 17.01 9.06
C GLU A 519 6.68 17.28 9.60
N PRO A 520 6.00 16.28 10.21
CA PRO A 520 4.68 16.50 10.80
C PRO A 520 4.73 17.49 11.97
N LEU A 521 3.62 18.19 12.20
CA LEU A 521 3.49 19.24 13.22
C LEU A 521 3.58 18.72 14.68
#